data_AF-A0A3Q4BTW0-F1
#
_entry.id   AF-A0A3Q4BTW0-F1
#
_cell.length_a   1.000
_cell.length_b   1.000
_cell.length_c   1.000
_cell.angle_alpha   90.00
_cell.angle_beta   90.00
_cell.angle_gamma   90.00
#
_symmetry.space_group_name_H-M   'P 1'
#
loop_
_entity.id
_entity.type
_entity.pdbx_description
1 polymer ?
#
loop_
_entity_poly.entity_id
_entity_poly.type
_entity_poly.pdbx_seq_one_letter_code
_entity_poly.pdbx_strand_id
1 'polypeptide(L)'
;MPRVTDYRTPWSGISKHHLRDAMPFSQAQQEILTILQGKVVVGHSIYNDFDALDVLHPGHMVRDIGASRHLSRLAGFPHKRCPSLKILANKLLNRQIQVGRRGHCSVEDAHAALDLYKLVEGEWERELQDELQDDDASKHYMQDEYWPDHEGGGQRSTTARRWSALTHH
;
A
#
# COMPACT_ATOMS: atom_id res chain seq x y z
N MET A 1 13.79 -11.83 -23.81
CA MET A 1 12.92 -10.65 -23.56
C MET A 1 11.62 -10.86 -24.33
N PRO A 2 10.46 -10.89 -23.67
CA PRO A 2 9.18 -10.94 -24.36
C PRO A 2 8.97 -9.70 -25.25
N ARG A 3 8.16 -9.85 -26.31
CA ARG A 3 7.84 -8.74 -27.24
C ARG A 3 6.86 -7.77 -26.57
N VAL A 4 7.21 -6.49 -26.51
CA VAL A 4 6.29 -5.44 -26.05
C VAL A 4 5.18 -5.23 -27.08
N THR A 5 3.92 -5.37 -26.67
CA THR A 5 2.72 -5.19 -27.50
C THR A 5 2.13 -3.79 -27.40
N ASP A 6 2.23 -3.15 -26.22
CA ASP A 6 1.81 -1.77 -25.98
C ASP A 6 2.73 -1.13 -24.92
N TYR A 7 3.18 0.10 -25.17
CA TYR A 7 4.02 0.88 -24.25
C TYR A 7 3.21 1.70 -23.25
N ARG A 8 1.91 1.89 -23.51
CA ARG A 8 1.01 2.74 -22.72
C ARG A 8 1.57 4.14 -22.49
N THR A 9 2.25 4.71 -23.50
CA THR A 9 2.98 5.98 -23.42
C THR A 9 2.19 7.14 -22.81
N PRO A 10 0.86 7.30 -23.06
CA PRO A 10 0.08 8.36 -22.41
C PRO A 10 0.02 8.28 -20.88
N TRP A 11 0.31 7.11 -20.29
CA TRP A 11 0.36 6.91 -18.84
C TRP A 11 1.80 6.71 -18.37
N SER A 12 2.59 5.87 -19.03
CA SER A 12 3.92 5.48 -18.56
C SER A 12 5.01 6.50 -18.87
N GLY A 13 4.80 7.37 -19.87
CA GLY A 13 5.88 8.18 -20.46
C GLY A 13 6.92 7.34 -21.21
N ILE A 14 6.74 6.02 -21.32
CA ILE A 14 7.67 5.11 -21.95
C ILE A 14 7.34 4.94 -23.43
N SER A 15 8.37 4.85 -24.28
CA SER A 15 8.23 4.52 -25.70
C SER A 15 9.38 3.62 -26.14
N LYS A 16 9.31 3.11 -27.37
CA LYS A 16 10.27 2.12 -27.89
C LYS A 16 11.75 2.47 -27.69
N HIS A 17 12.11 3.74 -27.82
CA HIS A 17 13.51 4.16 -27.70
C HIS A 17 14.05 4.09 -26.26
N HIS A 18 13.20 4.25 -25.25
CA HIS A 18 13.59 4.11 -23.85
C HIS A 18 14.01 2.68 -23.49
N LEU A 19 13.53 1.67 -24.23
CA LEU A 19 13.84 0.27 -23.98
C LEU A 19 15.03 -0.28 -24.77
N ARG A 20 15.65 0.51 -25.65
CA ARG A 20 16.70 0.02 -26.55
C ARG A 20 17.93 -0.49 -25.77
N ASP A 21 18.35 0.30 -24.79
CA ASP A 21 19.53 0.05 -23.96
C ASP A 21 19.15 0.09 -22.47
N ALA A 22 17.89 -0.29 -22.17
CA ALA A 22 17.39 -0.30 -20.80
C ALA A 22 18.09 -1.36 -19.95
N MET A 23 18.22 -1.06 -18.66
CA MET A 23 18.69 -1.99 -17.65
C MET A 23 17.85 -3.29 -17.68
N PRO A 24 18.47 -4.48 -17.61
CA PRO A 24 17.73 -5.72 -17.46
C PRO A 24 16.85 -5.71 -16.21
N PHE A 25 15.64 -6.25 -16.33
CA PHE A 25 14.67 -6.24 -15.23
C PHE A 25 15.23 -6.83 -13.92
N SER A 26 15.94 -7.95 -13.98
CA SER A 26 16.54 -8.59 -12.80
C SER A 26 17.54 -7.69 -12.07
N GLN A 27 18.30 -6.89 -12.82
CA GLN A 27 19.26 -5.95 -12.23
C GLN A 27 18.51 -4.79 -11.57
N ALA A 28 17.53 -4.20 -12.27
CA ALA A 28 16.70 -3.13 -11.71
C ALA A 28 15.94 -3.59 -10.45
N GLN A 29 15.38 -4.79 -10.49
CA GLN A 29 14.68 -5.41 -9.35
C GLN A 29 15.62 -5.59 -8.15
N GLN A 30 16.85 -6.07 -8.36
CA GLN A 30 17.84 -6.24 -7.29
C GLN A 30 18.25 -4.89 -6.67
N GLU A 31 18.47 -3.87 -7.49
CA GLU A 31 18.77 -2.52 -7.01
C GLU A 31 17.61 -1.94 -6.19
N ILE A 32 16.37 -2.10 -6.68
CA ILE A 32 15.16 -1.66 -5.96
C ILE A 32 15.04 -2.38 -4.62
N LEU A 33 15.14 -3.72 -4.59
CA LEU A 33 15.05 -4.50 -3.35
C LEU A 33 16.09 -4.08 -2.31
N THR A 34 17.30 -3.78 -2.75
CA THR A 34 18.37 -3.27 -1.89
C THR A 34 18.00 -1.92 -1.29
N ILE A 35 17.40 -1.03 -2.09
CA ILE A 35 16.93 0.28 -1.61
C ILE A 35 15.78 0.13 -0.62
N LEU A 36 14.83 -0.78 -0.86
CA LEU A 36 13.65 -0.96 -0.02
C LEU A 36 13.94 -1.66 1.32
N GLN A 37 15.09 -2.33 1.45
CA GLN A 37 15.41 -3.11 2.63
C GLN A 37 15.37 -2.26 3.92
N GLY A 38 14.51 -2.66 4.86
CA GLY A 38 14.34 -2.00 6.15
C GLY A 38 13.74 -0.60 6.07
N LYS A 39 13.11 -0.23 4.94
CA LYS A 39 12.47 1.08 4.76
C LYS A 39 10.96 0.96 4.70
N VAL A 40 10.28 1.96 5.24
CA VAL A 40 8.85 2.18 4.99
C VAL A 40 8.68 2.70 3.56
N VAL A 41 7.75 2.12 2.81
CA VAL A 41 7.48 2.48 1.42
C VAL A 41 6.15 3.20 1.32
N VAL A 42 6.21 4.43 0.81
CA VAL A 42 5.06 5.31 0.60
C VAL A 42 4.73 5.36 -0.89
N GLY A 43 3.46 5.21 -1.25
CA GLY A 43 3.03 5.29 -2.65
C GLY A 43 1.51 5.32 -2.78
N HIS A 44 1.01 5.37 -4.02
CA HIS A 44 -0.43 5.35 -4.34
C HIS A 44 -0.78 4.11 -5.15
N SER A 45 -1.69 3.27 -4.64
CA SER A 45 -2.00 1.96 -5.25
C SER A 45 -0.76 1.07 -5.38
N ILE A 46 0.12 1.13 -4.39
CA ILE A 46 1.51 0.63 -4.47
C ILE A 46 1.62 -0.89 -4.63
N TYR A 47 0.56 -1.62 -4.29
CA TYR A 47 0.47 -3.06 -4.53
C TYR A 47 0.64 -3.42 -6.01
N ASN A 48 0.20 -2.55 -6.93
CA ASN A 48 0.41 -2.78 -8.37
C ASN A 48 1.90 -2.72 -8.73
N ASP A 49 2.67 -1.86 -8.07
CA ASP A 49 4.11 -1.73 -8.30
C ASP A 49 4.85 -2.95 -7.73
N PHE A 50 4.47 -3.42 -6.55
CA PHE A 50 5.04 -4.63 -5.95
C PHE A 50 4.74 -5.88 -6.78
N ASP A 51 3.51 -6.02 -7.28
CA ASP A 51 3.11 -7.10 -8.18
C ASP A 51 3.91 -7.07 -9.49
N ALA A 52 4.06 -5.89 -10.11
CA ALA A 52 4.87 -5.72 -11.32
C ALA A 52 6.37 -6.01 -11.08
N LEU A 53 6.85 -5.82 -9.85
CA LEU A 53 8.21 -6.15 -9.43
C LEU A 53 8.36 -7.61 -8.97
N ASP A 54 7.28 -8.38 -8.81
CA ASP A 54 7.29 -9.72 -8.20
C ASP A 54 7.99 -9.74 -6.82
N VAL A 55 7.59 -8.81 -5.94
CA VAL A 55 8.18 -8.66 -4.59
C VAL A 55 7.10 -8.57 -3.51
N LEU A 56 7.45 -9.09 -2.33
CA LEU A 56 6.63 -8.94 -1.12
C LEU A 56 7.32 -7.98 -0.16
N HIS A 57 6.64 -6.89 0.17
CA HIS A 57 7.08 -5.95 1.20
C HIS A 57 6.19 -6.10 2.44
N PRO A 58 6.73 -6.07 3.68
CA PRO A 58 5.93 -6.24 4.88
C PRO A 58 4.82 -5.19 4.97
N GLY A 59 3.57 -5.61 5.15
CA GLY A 59 2.41 -4.71 5.12
C GLY A 59 2.48 -3.57 6.14
N HIS A 60 3.02 -3.83 7.34
CA HIS A 60 3.24 -2.80 8.38
C HIS A 60 4.30 -1.75 7.99
N MET A 61 5.07 -1.99 6.93
CA MET A 61 6.04 -1.06 6.34
C MET A 61 5.52 -0.39 5.06
N VAL A 62 4.26 -0.62 4.68
CA VAL A 62 3.64 0.03 3.51
C VAL A 62 2.73 1.18 3.97
N ARG A 63 2.79 2.30 3.25
CA ARG A 63 1.87 3.44 3.40
C ARG A 63 1.24 3.75 2.05
N ASP A 64 0.14 3.07 1.75
CA ASP A 64 -0.63 3.34 0.54
C ASP A 64 -1.57 4.54 0.77
N ILE A 65 -1.18 5.69 0.25
CA ILE A 65 -1.94 6.94 0.41
C ILE A 65 -3.31 6.91 -0.27
N GLY A 66 -3.52 6.02 -1.25
CA GLY A 66 -4.81 5.85 -1.92
C GLY A 66 -5.84 5.15 -1.04
N ALA A 67 -5.39 4.32 -0.10
CA ALA A 67 -6.22 3.62 0.89
C ALA A 67 -6.32 4.36 2.24
N SER A 68 -5.58 5.45 2.42
CA SER A 68 -5.48 6.17 3.69
C SER A 68 -6.82 6.82 4.11
N ARG A 69 -7.31 6.41 5.28
CA ARG A 69 -8.48 7.02 5.91
C ARG A 69 -8.23 8.47 6.35
N HIS A 70 -7.00 8.79 6.77
CA HIS A 70 -6.61 10.14 7.17
C HIS A 70 -6.66 11.10 6.00
N LEU A 71 -6.05 10.73 4.86
CA LEU A 71 -6.08 11.57 3.66
C LEU A 71 -7.48 11.72 3.10
N SER A 72 -8.27 10.64 3.09
CA SER A 72 -9.67 10.73 2.65
C SER A 72 -10.47 11.72 3.50
N ARG A 73 -10.30 11.69 4.83
CA ARG A 73 -10.93 12.62 5.77
C ARG A 73 -10.46 14.05 5.56
N LEU A 74 -9.15 14.27 5.47
CA LEU A 74 -8.54 15.58 5.26
C LEU A 74 -8.98 16.19 3.93
N ALA A 75 -9.10 15.36 2.90
CA ALA A 75 -9.62 15.74 1.59
C ALA A 75 -11.15 15.80 1.54
N GLY A 76 -11.88 15.61 2.64
CA GLY A 76 -13.35 15.69 2.67
C GLY A 76 -14.05 14.69 1.74
N PHE A 77 -13.46 13.52 1.51
CA PHE A 77 -14.09 12.42 0.78
C PHE A 77 -14.85 11.49 1.75
N PRO A 78 -15.99 10.92 1.31
CA PRO A 78 -16.69 9.92 2.11
C PRO A 78 -15.83 8.66 2.28
N HIS A 79 -16.09 7.93 3.35
CA HIS A 79 -15.43 6.65 3.62
C HIS A 79 -15.52 5.71 2.41
N LYS A 80 -14.45 4.94 2.14
CA LYS A 80 -14.33 3.94 1.07
C LYS A 80 -14.18 4.46 -0.37
N ARG A 81 -13.93 5.75 -0.59
CA ARG A 81 -13.42 6.20 -1.89
C ARG A 81 -11.89 6.18 -1.90
N CYS A 82 -11.31 5.64 -2.96
CA CYS A 82 -9.89 5.74 -3.26
C CYS A 82 -9.68 6.84 -4.32
N PRO A 83 -9.52 8.12 -3.91
CA PRO A 83 -9.28 9.20 -4.87
C PRO A 83 -7.96 8.99 -5.60
N SER A 84 -7.88 9.46 -6.86
CA SER A 84 -6.63 9.41 -7.61
C SER A 84 -5.57 10.31 -6.99
N LEU A 85 -4.30 9.97 -7.21
CA LEU A 85 -3.17 10.81 -6.79
C LEU A 85 -3.33 12.26 -7.26
N LYS A 86 -3.75 12.45 -8.52
CA LYS A 86 -4.01 13.76 -9.11
C LYS A 86 -5.05 14.57 -8.34
N ILE A 87 -6.14 13.93 -7.91
CA ILE A 87 -7.20 14.60 -7.13
C ILE A 87 -6.68 14.97 -5.74
N LEU A 88 -5.96 14.07 -5.07
CA LEU A 88 -5.38 14.34 -3.75
C LEU A 88 -4.34 15.47 -3.81
N ALA A 89 -3.40 15.40 -4.75
CA ALA A 89 -2.36 16.42 -4.93
C ALA A 89 -2.98 17.80 -5.23
N ASN A 90 -4.02 17.85 -6.06
CA ASN A 90 -4.71 19.10 -6.34
C ASN A 90 -5.42 19.65 -5.09
N LYS A 91 -6.15 18.80 -4.37
CA LYS A 91 -7.01 19.26 -3.26
C LYS A 91 -6.23 19.59 -1.99
N LEU A 92 -5.17 18.84 -1.69
CA LEU A 92 -4.43 18.94 -0.43
C LEU A 92 -3.10 19.67 -0.54
N LEU A 93 -2.44 19.61 -1.70
CA LEU A 93 -1.15 20.28 -1.94
C LEU A 93 -1.27 21.50 -2.86
N ASN A 94 -2.47 21.78 -3.39
CA ASN A 94 -2.69 22.78 -4.45
C ASN A 94 -1.74 22.58 -5.66
N ARG A 95 -1.41 21.33 -5.98
CA ARG A 95 -0.44 20.96 -7.03
C ARG A 95 -1.17 20.28 -8.19
N GLN A 96 -0.91 20.73 -9.41
CA GLN A 96 -1.32 19.99 -10.61
C GLN A 96 -0.16 19.09 -11.04
N ILE A 97 -0.40 17.78 -11.02
CA ILE A 97 0.54 16.74 -11.47
C ILE A 97 -0.06 15.98 -12.66
N GLN A 98 0.77 15.18 -13.35
CA GLN A 98 0.33 14.37 -14.49
C GLN A 98 -0.32 15.26 -15.56
N VAL A 99 0.34 16.37 -15.87
CA VAL A 99 -0.11 17.38 -16.83
C VAL A 99 0.62 17.20 -18.16
N GLY A 100 -0.10 17.46 -19.26
CA GLY A 100 0.45 17.37 -20.61
C GLY A 100 0.22 16.02 -21.30
N ARG A 101 0.87 15.82 -22.44
CA ARG A 101 0.64 14.68 -23.35
C ARG A 101 1.79 13.68 -23.41
N ARG A 102 2.87 13.90 -22.63
CA ARG A 102 4.10 13.09 -22.70
C ARG A 102 4.09 11.88 -21.77
N GLY A 103 2.95 11.54 -21.16
CA GLY A 103 2.87 10.54 -20.10
C GLY A 103 3.12 11.13 -18.72
N HIS A 104 3.00 10.30 -17.69
CA HIS A 104 3.25 10.70 -16.31
C HIS A 104 4.76 10.64 -16.00
N CYS A 105 5.18 11.38 -14.98
CA CYS A 105 6.55 11.36 -14.49
C CYS A 105 6.59 10.61 -13.16
N SER A 106 7.29 9.47 -13.10
CA SER A 106 7.40 8.67 -11.87
C SER A 106 7.99 9.44 -10.70
N VAL A 107 8.94 10.36 -10.98
CA VAL A 107 9.56 11.22 -9.96
C VAL A 107 8.55 12.24 -9.40
N GLU A 108 7.72 12.84 -10.27
CA GLU A 108 6.66 13.76 -9.86
C GLU A 108 5.63 13.04 -8.98
N ASP A 109 5.20 11.85 -9.41
CA ASP A 109 4.20 11.05 -8.72
C ASP A 109 4.72 10.56 -7.35
N ALA A 110 5.98 10.11 -7.28
CA ALA A 110 6.61 9.69 -6.02
C ALA A 110 6.74 10.85 -5.02
N HIS A 111 7.17 12.03 -5.47
CA HIS A 111 7.22 13.22 -4.62
C HIS A 111 5.83 13.65 -4.14
N ALA A 112 4.83 13.64 -5.02
CA ALA A 112 3.46 13.98 -4.63
C ALA A 112 2.90 13.00 -3.59
N ALA A 113 3.18 11.70 -3.74
CA ALA A 113 2.76 10.69 -2.77
C ALA A 113 3.42 10.89 -1.40
N LEU A 114 4.73 11.15 -1.37
CA LEU A 114 5.45 11.41 -0.13
C LEU A 114 4.95 12.70 0.55
N ASP A 115 4.78 13.78 -0.19
CA ASP A 115 4.26 15.05 0.33
C ASP A 115 2.86 14.89 0.92
N LEU A 116 1.99 14.11 0.28
CA LEU A 116 0.66 13.79 0.80
C LEU A 116 0.76 13.00 2.11
N TYR A 117 1.60 11.97 2.17
CA TYR A 117 1.83 11.21 3.40
C TYR A 117 2.30 12.11 4.55
N LYS A 118 3.21 13.06 4.28
CA LYS A 118 3.70 14.01 5.29
C LYS A 118 2.61 14.90 5.91
N LEU A 119 1.48 15.12 5.24
CA LEU A 119 0.35 15.84 5.85
C LEU A 119 -0.32 15.06 6.99
N VAL A 120 -0.19 13.74 6.99
CA VAL A 120 -0.91 12.83 7.92
C VAL A 120 0.03 11.91 8.70
N GLU A 121 1.34 11.97 8.47
CA GLU A 121 2.37 11.10 9.05
C GLU A 121 2.19 10.93 10.56
N GLY A 122 2.07 12.02 11.31
CA GLY A 122 1.96 11.95 12.77
C GLY A 122 0.68 11.27 13.29
N GLU A 123 -0.44 11.37 12.58
CA GLU A 123 -1.66 10.63 12.95
C GLU A 123 -1.57 9.16 12.55
N TRP A 124 -1.07 8.91 11.34
CA TRP A 124 -0.98 7.57 10.77
C TRP A 124 -0.01 6.70 11.55
N GLU A 125 1.21 7.18 11.83
CA GLU A 125 2.20 6.38 12.56
C GLU A 125 1.78 6.09 14.00
N ARG A 126 1.07 7.02 14.66
CA ARG A 126 0.53 6.78 16.00
C ARG A 126 -0.54 5.69 15.98
N GLU A 127 -1.47 5.75 15.04
CA GLU A 127 -2.51 4.73 14.89
C GLU A 127 -1.93 3.34 14.68
N LEU A 128 -0.91 3.22 13.83
CA LEU A 128 -0.23 1.94 13.59
C LEU A 128 0.52 1.45 14.83
N GLN A 129 1.13 2.36 15.61
CA GLN A 129 1.79 1.98 16.85
C GLN A 129 0.78 1.45 17.88
N ASP A 130 -0.38 2.07 17.98
CA ASP A 130 -1.46 1.63 18.88
C ASP A 130 -1.99 0.24 18.46
N GLU A 131 -2.22 0.02 17.16
CA GLU A 131 -2.66 -1.29 16.63
C GLU A 131 -1.65 -2.42 16.93
N LEU A 132 -0.34 -2.13 16.83
CA LEU A 132 0.70 -3.11 17.15
C LEU A 132 0.78 -3.44 18.64
N GLN A 133 0.47 -2.48 19.52
CA GLN A 133 0.43 -2.71 20.97
C GLN A 133 -0.79 -3.53 21.39
N ASP A 134 -1.95 -3.27 20.78
CA ASP A 134 -3.18 -4.03 21.02
C ASP A 134 -3.03 -5.50 20.58
N ASP A 135 -2.31 -5.76 19.47
CA ASP A 135 -2.01 -7.11 19.00
C ASP A 135 -1.08 -7.88 19.96
N ASP A 136 -0.10 -7.21 20.58
CA ASP A 136 0.79 -7.83 21.57
C ASP A 136 0.05 -8.15 22.88
N ALA A 137 -0.76 -7.21 23.37
CA ALA A 137 -1.62 -7.40 24.54
C ALA A 137 -2.64 -8.54 24.32
N SER A 138 -3.22 -8.63 23.13
CA SER A 138 -4.16 -9.70 22.76
C SER A 138 -3.50 -11.08 22.72
N LYS A 139 -2.23 -11.16 22.29
CA LYS A 139 -1.44 -12.40 22.33
C LYS A 139 -1.10 -12.81 23.76
N HIS A 140 -0.84 -11.85 24.65
CA HIS A 140 -0.64 -12.12 26.07
C HIS A 140 -1.91 -12.68 26.72
N TYR A 141 -3.08 -12.10 26.40
CA TYR A 141 -4.37 -12.54 26.93
C TYR A 141 -4.79 -13.96 26.50
N MET A 142 -4.22 -14.47 25.40
CA MET A 142 -4.43 -15.85 24.91
C MET A 142 -3.46 -16.87 25.52
N GLN A 143 -2.43 -16.42 26.25
CA GLN A 143 -1.43 -17.27 26.91
C GLN A 143 -1.68 -17.44 28.41
N ASP A 144 -2.48 -16.57 29.02
CA ASP A 144 -2.98 -16.80 30.37
C ASP A 144 -3.97 -17.99 30.31
N GLU A 145 -3.52 -19.18 30.75
CA GLU A 145 -4.29 -20.43 30.83
C GLU A 145 -5.47 -20.31 31.83
N TYR A 146 -6.45 -19.49 31.50
CA TYR A 146 -7.70 -19.33 32.25
C TYR A 146 -8.85 -20.04 31.53
N TRP A 147 -8.64 -21.28 31.10
CA TRP A 147 -9.75 -22.20 30.85
C TRP A 147 -9.76 -23.23 31.96
N PRO A 148 -10.68 -23.13 32.95
CA PRO A 148 -10.91 -24.26 33.84
C PRO A 148 -11.44 -25.40 32.98
N ASP A 149 -10.79 -26.56 33.06
CA ASP A 149 -11.24 -27.80 32.45
C ASP A 149 -12.64 -28.14 32.98
N HIS A 150 -13.68 -27.69 32.29
CA HIS A 150 -15.04 -28.11 32.60
C HIS A 150 -15.29 -29.46 31.96
N GLU A 151 -15.10 -30.50 32.76
CA GLU A 151 -15.70 -31.80 32.58
C GLU A 151 -17.22 -31.67 32.37
N GLY A 152 -17.68 -32.17 31.22
CA GLY A 152 -18.93 -32.92 31.09
C GLY A 152 -20.26 -32.19 31.33
N GLY A 153 -20.96 -31.85 30.24
CA GLY A 153 -22.43 -32.00 30.19
C GLY A 153 -23.22 -30.92 29.48
N GLY A 154 -23.62 -31.21 28.24
CA GLY A 154 -24.99 -30.92 27.79
C GLY A 154 -25.31 -29.57 27.11
N GLN A 155 -25.63 -29.72 25.82
CA GLN A 155 -26.59 -28.94 25.01
C GLN A 155 -26.10 -27.71 24.21
N ARG A 156 -26.53 -27.74 22.94
CA ARG A 156 -26.13 -26.98 21.75
C ARG A 156 -26.55 -25.50 21.81
N SER A 157 -25.71 -24.62 21.29
CA SER A 157 -26.18 -23.47 20.51
C SER A 157 -25.16 -23.08 19.45
N THR A 158 -25.68 -22.79 18.27
CA THR A 158 -25.02 -22.54 16.99
C THR A 158 -24.56 -21.08 16.88
N THR A 159 -23.27 -20.84 16.57
CA THR A 159 -22.78 -19.89 15.55
C THR A 159 -21.25 -19.80 15.56
N ALA A 160 -20.59 -20.63 14.75
CA ALA A 160 -19.20 -20.38 14.35
C ALA A 160 -19.21 -19.95 12.87
N ARG A 161 -19.32 -18.64 12.62
CA ARG A 161 -18.99 -18.08 11.30
C ARG A 161 -17.49 -17.80 11.25
N ARG A 162 -16.80 -18.80 10.73
CA ARG A 162 -15.45 -18.76 10.17
C ARG A 162 -15.37 -17.65 9.12
N TRP A 163 -14.45 -16.70 9.30
CA TRP A 163 -13.88 -15.92 8.20
C TRP A 163 -12.40 -16.20 8.15
N SER A 164 -12.00 -16.91 7.10
CA SER A 164 -10.63 -17.11 6.68
C SER A 164 -10.54 -16.62 5.25
N ALA A 165 -9.40 -15.98 4.98
CA ALA A 165 -8.84 -15.59 3.69
C ALA A 165 -9.55 -14.45 2.95
N LEU A 166 -8.73 -13.48 2.53
CA LEU A 166 -8.56 -13.20 1.11
C LEU A 166 -7.12 -12.71 0.87
N THR A 167 -6.29 -13.67 0.48
CA THR A 167 -5.09 -13.48 -0.35
C THR A 167 -5.41 -13.99 -1.75
N HIS A 168 -4.85 -13.31 -2.75
CA HIS A 168 -4.79 -13.63 -4.19
C HIS A 168 -6.09 -13.55 -5.00
N HIS A 169 -6.21 -12.49 -5.80
CA HIS A 169 -5.76 -12.52 -7.20
C HIS A 169 -5.35 -11.10 -7.63
#